data_AF-A0A136Q7Q9-F1
#
_entry.id   AF-A0A136Q7Q9-F1
#
_cell.length_a   1.000
_cell.length_b   1.000
_cell.length_c   1.000
_cell.angle_alpha   90.00
_cell.angle_beta   90.00
_cell.angle_gamma   90.00
#
_symmetry.space_group_name_H-M   'P 1'
#
loop_
_entity.id
_entity.type
_entity.pdbx_description
1 polymer ?
#
loop_
_entity_poly.entity_id
_entity_poly.type
_entity_poly.pdbx_seq_one_letter_code
_entity_poly.pdbx_strand_id
1 'polypeptide(L)'
;MQENPLIAKGIIQQDGEICKDKINLVSGAITPPFAETIWTFTGGDMDTINRLTHIFLDMNTEQDREQLFNLIRVIYGLMGLQFSDEAVPIASHPQALEYFVFSFLADFGEVIQELRDEEIA
;
A
#
# COMPACT_ATOMS: atom_id res chain seq x y z
N MET A 1 21.65 -21.55 -5.75
CA MET A 1 20.58 -21.13 -4.82
C MET A 1 20.17 -19.73 -5.23
N GLN A 2 18.94 -19.52 -5.69
CA GLN A 2 18.43 -18.15 -5.84
C GLN A 2 18.27 -17.58 -4.43
N GLU A 3 18.85 -16.42 -4.20
CA GLU A 3 18.68 -15.67 -2.95
C GLU A 3 17.20 -15.28 -2.81
N ASN A 4 16.65 -15.40 -1.61
CA ASN A 4 15.25 -15.03 -1.36
C ASN A 4 15.09 -13.53 -1.70
N PRO A 5 14.19 -13.14 -2.63
CA PRO A 5 14.01 -11.75 -3.02
C PRO A 5 13.73 -10.79 -1.86
N LEU A 6 13.08 -11.27 -0.80
CA LEU A 6 12.82 -10.48 0.41
C LEU A 6 14.09 -10.21 1.22
N ILE A 7 14.99 -11.19 1.32
CA ILE A 7 16.30 -11.03 1.97
C ILE A 7 17.18 -10.10 1.14
N ALA A 8 17.25 -10.32 -0.17
CA ALA A 8 18.03 -9.50 -1.09
C ALA A 8 17.61 -8.02 -1.09
N LYS A 9 16.32 -7.75 -0.87
CA LYS A 9 15.75 -6.38 -0.77
C LYS A 9 15.78 -5.82 0.67
N GLY A 10 16.26 -6.58 1.64
CA GLY A 10 16.30 -6.16 3.05
C GLY A 10 14.92 -6.04 3.72
N ILE A 11 13.88 -6.64 3.13
CA ILE A 11 12.52 -6.65 3.68
C ILE A 11 12.42 -7.61 4.86
N ILE A 12 13.16 -8.72 4.79
CA ILE A 12 13.32 -9.67 5.90
C ILE A 12 14.81 -9.91 6.17
N GLN A 13 15.15 -10.15 7.42
CA GLN A 13 16.47 -10.57 7.87
C GLN A 13 16.71 -12.05 7.56
N GLN A 14 17.96 -12.52 7.71
CA GLN A 14 18.31 -13.92 7.47
C GLN A 14 17.64 -14.90 8.43
N ASP A 15 17.23 -14.44 9.62
CA ASP A 15 16.50 -15.22 10.62
C ASP A 15 14.97 -15.21 10.41
N GLY A 16 14.49 -14.47 9.41
CA GLY A 16 13.08 -14.33 9.07
C GLY A 16 12.38 -13.13 9.74
N GLU A 17 13.06 -12.33 10.55
CA GLU A 17 12.46 -11.12 11.14
C GLU A 17 12.20 -10.05 10.06
N ILE A 18 11.05 -9.39 10.10
CA ILE A 18 10.73 -8.30 9.16
C ILE A 18 11.50 -7.02 9.48
N CYS A 19 11.96 -6.31 8.45
CA CYS A 19 12.52 -4.96 8.61
C CYS A 19 11.40 -3.92 8.42
N LYS A 20 10.78 -3.51 9.54
CA LYS A 20 9.67 -2.54 9.54
C LYS A 20 10.03 -1.22 8.86
N ASP A 21 11.21 -0.67 9.16
CA ASP A 21 11.68 0.58 8.54
C ASP A 21 11.74 0.46 7.02
N LYS A 22 12.26 -0.66 6.52
CA LYS A 22 12.33 -0.90 5.08
C LYS A 22 10.95 -1.03 4.45
N ILE A 23 10.03 -1.75 5.10
CA ILE A 23 8.64 -1.89 4.62
C ILE A 23 7.93 -0.53 4.60
N ASN A 24 8.14 0.30 5.63
CA ASN A 24 7.58 1.66 5.67
C ASN A 24 8.12 2.54 4.54
N LEU A 25 9.43 2.47 4.26
CA LEU A 25 10.02 3.19 3.13
C LEU A 25 9.41 2.76 1.79
N VAL A 26 9.14 1.46 1.61
CA VAL A 26 8.51 0.95 0.39
C VAL A 26 7.05 1.40 0.31
N SER A 27 6.29 1.33 1.41
CA SER A 27 4.91 1.84 1.51
C SER A 27 4.85 3.34 1.17
N GLY A 28 5.58 4.16 1.92
CA GLY A 28 5.55 5.61 1.77
C GLY A 28 6.06 6.11 0.42
N ALA A 29 6.85 5.32 -0.32
CA ALA A 29 7.24 5.66 -1.69
C ALA A 29 6.13 5.44 -2.72
N ILE A 30 5.20 4.50 -2.47
CA ILE A 30 4.15 4.16 -3.42
C ILE A 30 2.81 4.82 -3.04
N THR A 31 2.51 5.00 -1.76
CA THR A 31 1.19 5.46 -1.34
C THR A 31 0.80 6.86 -1.84
N PRO A 32 1.69 7.89 -1.82
CA PRO A 32 1.34 9.22 -2.29
C PRO A 32 0.85 9.29 -3.75
N PRO A 33 1.56 8.76 -4.77
CA PRO A 33 1.06 8.81 -6.14
C PRO A 33 -0.25 8.04 -6.33
N PHE A 34 -0.52 7.01 -5.52
CA PHE A 34 -1.81 6.33 -5.52
C PHE A 34 -2.93 7.22 -4.97
N ALA A 35 -2.73 7.82 -3.79
CA ALA A 35 -3.70 8.70 -3.15
C ALA A 35 -4.01 9.94 -4.02
N GLU A 36 -2.98 10.60 -4.55
CA GLU A 36 -3.10 11.75 -5.45
C GLU A 36 -3.90 11.42 -6.72
N THR A 37 -3.67 10.25 -7.30
CA THR A 37 -4.39 9.84 -8.52
C THR A 37 -5.85 9.52 -8.21
N ILE A 38 -6.13 8.83 -7.10
CA ILE A 38 -7.50 8.59 -6.63
C ILE A 38 -8.22 9.91 -6.41
N TRP A 39 -7.60 10.84 -5.68
CA TRP A 39 -8.14 12.18 -5.43
C TRP A 39 -8.48 12.92 -6.74
N THR A 40 -7.53 12.89 -7.69
CA THR A 40 -7.71 13.53 -9.00
C THR A 40 -8.87 12.91 -9.79
N PHE A 41 -9.01 11.59 -9.78
CA PHE A 41 -10.06 10.88 -10.54
C PHE A 41 -11.44 11.03 -9.92
N THR A 42 -11.53 11.12 -8.60
CA THR A 42 -12.79 11.36 -7.90
C THR A 42 -13.14 12.85 -7.86
N GLY A 43 -12.21 13.74 -8.21
CA GLY A 43 -12.37 15.18 -8.03
C GLY A 43 -12.60 15.56 -6.57
N GLY A 44 -11.90 14.89 -5.64
CA GLY A 44 -12.06 15.11 -4.20
C GLY A 44 -13.36 14.56 -3.59
N ASP A 45 -14.13 13.73 -4.31
CA ASP A 45 -15.36 13.15 -3.76
C ASP A 45 -15.07 12.20 -2.58
N MET A 46 -15.23 12.75 -1.37
CA MET A 46 -14.98 12.06 -0.11
C MET A 46 -15.91 10.87 0.11
N ASP A 47 -17.12 10.84 -0.46
CA ASP A 47 -18.00 9.68 -0.32
C ASP A 47 -17.44 8.47 -1.07
N THR A 48 -16.92 8.68 -2.27
CA THR A 48 -16.25 7.64 -3.05
C THR A 48 -14.94 7.20 -2.39
N ILE A 49 -14.13 8.14 -1.93
CA ILE A 49 -12.85 7.85 -1.26
C ILE A 49 -13.10 7.06 0.04
N ASN A 50 -14.05 7.48 0.88
CA ASN A 50 -14.38 6.79 2.12
C ASN A 50 -14.89 5.36 1.86
N ARG A 51 -15.71 5.15 0.82
CA ARG A 51 -16.15 3.80 0.42
C ARG A 51 -14.96 2.92 0.02
N LEU A 52 -13.99 3.45 -0.72
CA LEU A 52 -12.78 2.72 -1.07
C LEU A 52 -11.96 2.36 0.18
N THR A 53 -11.77 3.33 1.10
CA THR A 53 -11.11 3.10 2.39
C THR A 53 -11.81 1.99 3.20
N HIS A 54 -13.15 2.01 3.27
CA HIS A 54 -13.91 0.96 3.95
C HIS A 54 -13.71 -0.42 3.32
N ILE A 55 -13.72 -0.53 1.99
CA ILE A 55 -13.41 -1.79 1.29
C ILE A 55 -12.01 -2.29 1.69
N PHE A 56 -11.02 -1.41 1.73
CA PHE A 56 -9.68 -1.81 2.14
C PHE A 56 -9.61 -2.28 3.59
N LEU A 57 -10.28 -1.59 4.50
CA LEU A 57 -10.33 -1.98 5.92
C LEU A 57 -11.04 -3.31 6.12
N ASP A 58 -12.18 -3.52 5.45
CA ASP A 58 -12.96 -4.76 5.53
C ASP A 58 -12.17 -5.96 5.00
N MET A 59 -11.34 -5.76 3.97
CA MET A 59 -10.47 -6.81 3.41
C MET A 59 -9.16 -7.00 4.16
N ASN A 60 -8.81 -6.14 5.14
CA ASN A 60 -7.56 -6.26 5.89
C ASN A 60 -7.66 -7.34 6.99
N THR A 61 -8.06 -8.55 6.61
CA THR A 61 -8.11 -9.75 7.44
C THR A 61 -6.94 -10.67 7.08
N GLU A 62 -6.53 -11.58 7.97
CA GLU A 62 -5.49 -12.57 7.64
C GLU A 62 -5.81 -13.40 6.39
N GLN A 63 -7.10 -13.69 6.14
CA GLN A 63 -7.53 -14.50 5.02
C GLN A 63 -7.55 -13.74 3.69
N ASP A 64 -7.91 -12.46 3.70
CA ASP A 64 -8.18 -11.68 2.48
C ASP A 64 -7.05 -10.70 2.13
N ARG A 65 -6.02 -10.56 2.98
CA ARG A 65 -4.96 -9.57 2.80
C ARG A 65 -4.18 -9.69 1.49
N GLU A 66 -3.94 -10.91 1.02
CA GLU A 66 -3.30 -11.12 -0.29
C GLU A 66 -4.21 -10.61 -1.43
N GLN A 67 -5.52 -10.84 -1.30
CA GLN A 67 -6.50 -10.34 -2.26
C GLN A 67 -6.60 -8.82 -2.21
N LEU A 68 -6.53 -8.20 -1.02
CA LEU A 68 -6.45 -6.75 -0.86
C LEU A 68 -5.22 -6.17 -1.56
N PHE A 69 -4.05 -6.77 -1.35
CA PHE A 69 -2.82 -6.35 -2.01
C PHE A 69 -2.92 -6.44 -3.53
N ASN A 70 -3.52 -7.52 -4.05
CA ASN A 70 -3.77 -7.66 -5.48
C ASN A 70 -4.81 -6.65 -6.00
N LEU A 71 -5.83 -6.31 -5.22
CA LEU A 71 -6.79 -5.25 -5.57
C LEU A 71 -6.07 -3.90 -5.69
N ILE A 72 -5.22 -3.53 -4.73
CA ILE A 72 -4.41 -2.31 -4.79
C ILE A 72 -3.59 -2.31 -6.08
N ARG A 73 -2.89 -3.41 -6.39
CA ARG A 73 -2.11 -3.55 -7.64
C ARG A 73 -2.94 -3.40 -8.91
N VAL A 74 -4.16 -3.95 -8.92
CA VAL A 74 -5.08 -3.78 -10.05
C VAL A 74 -5.46 -2.31 -10.20
N ILE A 75 -5.79 -1.63 -9.10
CA ILE A 75 -6.13 -0.19 -9.15
C ILE A 75 -4.94 0.63 -9.66
N TYR A 76 -3.70 0.34 -9.24
CA TYR A 76 -2.50 0.95 -9.84
C TYR A 76 -2.46 0.79 -11.35
N GLY A 77 -2.63 -0.45 -11.85
CA GLY A 77 -2.63 -0.73 -13.29
C GLY A 77 -3.76 -0.02 -14.04
N LEU A 78 -4.96 0.05 -13.45
CA LEU A 78 -6.10 0.78 -14.01
C LEU A 78 -5.84 2.29 -14.11
N MET A 79 -5.05 2.84 -13.17
CA MET A 79 -4.64 4.24 -13.16
C MET A 79 -3.40 4.51 -14.02
N GLY A 80 -2.82 3.48 -14.66
CA GLY A 80 -1.59 3.61 -15.44
C GLY A 80 -0.33 3.83 -14.61
N LEU A 81 -0.41 3.65 -13.28
CA LEU A 81 0.73 3.77 -12.37
C LEU A 81 1.58 2.49 -12.41
N GLN A 82 2.88 2.65 -12.27
CA GLN A 82 3.79 1.51 -12.07
C GLN A 82 3.79 1.09 -10.61
N PHE A 83 3.46 -0.17 -10.33
CA PHE A 83 3.57 -0.72 -8.99
C PHE A 83 5.03 -1.10 -8.69
N SER A 84 5.48 -0.89 -7.46
CA SER A 84 6.88 -1.12 -7.09
C SER A 84 7.27 -2.61 -7.15
N ASP A 85 8.29 -2.92 -7.95
CA ASP A 85 8.95 -4.25 -7.99
C ASP A 85 9.58 -4.62 -6.63
N GLU A 86 9.81 -3.64 -5.75
CA GLU A 86 10.26 -3.87 -4.39
C GLU A 86 9.14 -4.34 -3.47
N ALA A 87 7.90 -3.92 -3.73
CA ALA A 87 6.73 -4.33 -2.97
C ALA A 87 6.20 -5.72 -3.39
N VAL A 88 6.37 -6.12 -4.65
CA VAL A 88 5.81 -7.39 -5.18
C VAL A 88 6.16 -8.63 -4.32
N PRO A 89 7.42 -8.84 -3.88
CA PRO A 89 7.77 -10.00 -3.07
C PRO A 89 7.09 -10.03 -1.69
N ILE A 90 6.65 -8.88 -1.16
CA ILE A 90 6.05 -8.75 0.18
C ILE A 90 4.81 -9.64 0.31
N ALA A 91 4.04 -9.82 -0.75
CA ALA A 91 2.86 -10.68 -0.78
C ALA A 91 3.13 -12.13 -0.35
N SER A 92 4.38 -12.61 -0.53
CA SER A 92 4.76 -13.98 -0.17
C SER A 92 5.08 -14.18 1.33
N HIS A 93 5.07 -13.11 2.14
CA HIS A 93 5.42 -13.17 3.57
C HIS A 93 4.33 -12.54 4.45
N PRO A 94 3.48 -13.34 5.14
CA PRO A 94 2.28 -12.87 5.83
C PRO A 94 2.50 -11.69 6.78
N GLN A 95 3.55 -11.72 7.61
CA GLN A 95 3.86 -10.64 8.55
C GLN A 95 4.36 -9.36 7.86
N ALA A 96 5.07 -9.51 6.74
CA ALA A 96 5.57 -8.35 6.00
C ALA A 96 4.40 -7.70 5.23
N LEU A 97 3.51 -8.53 4.68
CA LEU A 97 2.28 -8.10 4.04
C LEU A 97 1.34 -7.39 5.00
N GLU A 98 1.16 -7.94 6.21
CA GLU A 98 0.39 -7.30 7.28
C GLU A 98 0.90 -5.91 7.58
N TYR A 99 2.20 -5.80 7.84
CA TYR A 99 2.82 -4.52 8.18
C TYR A 99 2.77 -3.54 7.00
N PHE A 100 3.01 -4.01 5.78
CA PHE A 100 2.90 -3.20 4.57
C PHE A 100 1.49 -2.64 4.37
N VAL A 101 0.45 -3.46 4.47
CA VAL A 101 -0.95 -3.00 4.32
C VAL A 101 -1.32 -2.01 5.42
N PHE A 102 -0.88 -2.26 6.65
CA PHE A 102 -1.06 -1.31 7.76
C PHE A 102 -0.45 0.06 7.43
N SER A 103 0.83 0.09 7.02
CA SER A 103 1.52 1.34 6.68
C SER A 103 0.89 2.02 5.46
N PHE A 104 0.52 1.26 4.43
CA PHE A 104 -0.13 1.79 3.24
C PHE A 104 -1.46 2.47 3.56
N LEU A 105 -2.29 1.88 4.42
CA LEU A 105 -3.58 2.48 4.79
C LEU A 105 -3.42 3.71 5.68
N ALA A 106 -2.41 3.72 6.56
CA ALA A 106 -2.08 4.89 7.36
C ALA A 106 -1.63 6.05 6.45
N ASP A 107 -0.62 5.82 5.61
CA ASP A 107 -0.09 6.78 4.64
C ASP A 107 -1.21 7.29 3.70
N PHE A 108 -2.09 6.39 3.24
CA PHE A 108 -3.20 6.74 2.33
C PHE A 108 -4.18 7.69 3.02
N GLY A 109 -4.54 7.38 4.27
CA GLY A 109 -5.38 8.26 5.08
C GLY A 109 -4.74 9.64 5.25
N GLU A 110 -3.45 9.70 5.62
CA GLU A 110 -2.71 10.94 5.82
C GLU A 110 -2.70 11.80 4.55
N VAL A 111 -2.29 11.24 3.40
CA VAL A 111 -2.22 11.99 2.13
C VAL A 111 -3.60 12.51 1.68
N ILE A 112 -4.67 11.71 1.83
CA ILE A 112 -6.03 12.17 1.50
C ILE A 112 -6.46 13.35 2.41
N GLN A 113 -6.11 13.31 3.70
CA GLN A 113 -6.42 14.42 4.61
C GLN A 113 -5.64 15.69 4.22
N GLU A 114 -4.36 15.55 3.90
CA GLU A 114 -3.53 16.66 3.43
C GLU A 114 -4.10 17.31 2.17
N LEU A 115 -4.44 16.52 1.15
CA LEU A 115 -5.03 17.02 -0.10
C LEU A 115 -6.35 17.75 0.12
N ARG A 116 -7.20 17.24 1.02
CA ARG A 116 -8.45 17.89 1.38
C ARG A 116 -8.22 19.23 2.06
N ASP A 117 -7.28 19.28 3.01
CA ASP A 117 -7.00 20.49 3.76
C ASP A 117 -6.35 21.57 2.86
N GLU A 118 -5.57 21.17 1.84
CA GLU A 118 -5.04 22.07 0.81
C GLU A 118 -6.12 22.65 -0.12
N GLU A 119 -7.14 21.88 -0.50
CA GLU A 119 -8.24 22.39 -1.36
C GLU A 119 -9.12 23.43 -0.64
N ILE A 120 -9.20 23.35 0.69
CA ILE A 120 -10.02 24.24 1.53
C ILE A 120 -9.27 25.53 1.91
N ALA A 121 -7.95 25.60 1.70
CA ALA A 121 -7.08 26.72 2.05
C ALA A 121 -7.15 27.91 1.06
#